data_AF-W1YMN3-F1
#
_entry.id   AF-W1YMN3-F1
#
_cell.length_a   1.000
_cell.length_b   1.000
_cell.length_c   1.000
_cell.angle_alpha   90.00
_cell.angle_beta   90.00
_cell.angle_gamma   90.00
#
_symmetry.space_group_name_H-M   'P 1'
#
loop_
_entity.id
_entity.type
_entity.pdbx_description
1 polymer ?
#
loop_
_entity_poly.entity_id
_entity_poly.type
_entity_poly.pdbx_seq_one_letter_code
_entity_poly.pdbx_strand_id
1 'polypeptide(L)' 'LSVTLGEEIEVRAPGNTYEGVATDIDEDGNLLVRIPDGTVKRIVAGDVSIRPRK' A
#
# COMPACT_ATOMS: atom_id res chain seq x y z
N LEU A 1 1.26 16.50 0.00
CA LEU A 1 1.96 15.52 0.86
C LEU A 1 1.18 14.22 0.73
N SER A 2 1.73 13.20 0.08
CA SER A 2 1.04 11.90 -0.07
C SER A 2 0.97 11.24 1.30
N VAL A 3 -0.22 11.30 1.92
CA VAL A 3 -0.48 10.97 3.33
C VAL A 3 -0.24 9.48 3.67
N THR A 4 0.13 8.65 2.69
CA THR A 4 0.24 7.19 2.82
C THR A 4 1.68 6.66 2.87
N LEU A 5 2.69 7.41 2.43
CA LEU A 5 4.07 6.88 2.34
C LEU A 5 4.73 6.77 3.72
N GLY A 6 5.31 5.60 4.00
CA GLY A 6 5.92 5.25 5.29
C GLY A 6 4.94 4.68 6.32
N GLU A 7 3.63 4.70 6.03
CA GLU A 7 2.59 4.21 6.92
C GLU A 7 2.23 2.74 6.63
N GLU A 8 1.78 2.04 7.67
CA GLU A 8 1.10 0.77 7.50
C GLU A 8 -0.28 1.01 6.89
N ILE A 9 -0.53 0.36 5.76
CA ILE A 9 -1.76 0.47 5.01
C ILE A 9 -2.37 -0.91 4.77
N GLU A 10 -3.69 -0.89 4.59
CA GLU A 10 -4.47 -2.00 4.10
C GLU A 10 -5.04 -1.61 2.73
N VAL A 11 -4.78 -2.44 1.72
CA VAL A 11 -5.32 -2.28 0.38
C VAL A 11 -6.38 -3.33 0.16
N ARG A 12 -7.60 -2.90 -0.14
CA ARG A 12 -8.71 -3.78 -0.52
C ARG A 12 -8.88 -3.77 -2.03
N ALA A 13 -8.68 -4.93 -2.64
CA ALA A 13 -8.97 -5.19 -4.04
C ALA A 13 -10.06 -6.27 -4.15
N PRO A 14 -10.78 -6.38 -5.28
CA PRO A 14 -11.76 -7.43 -5.48
C PRO A 14 -11.14 -8.83 -5.27
N GLY A 15 -11.56 -9.51 -4.21
CA GLY A 15 -11.10 -10.85 -3.84
C GLY A 15 -9.74 -10.93 -3.11
N ASN A 16 -9.06 -9.82 -2.85
CA ASN A 16 -7.78 -9.82 -2.14
C ASN A 16 -7.62 -8.60 -1.23
N THR A 17 -7.15 -8.81 -0.01
CA THR A 17 -6.70 -7.74 0.89
C THR A 17 -5.20 -7.86 1.10
N TYR A 18 -4.48 -6.76 0.94
CA TYR A 18 -3.04 -6.69 1.20
C TYR A 18 -2.78 -5.80 2.40
N GLU A 19 -1.93 -6.25 3.30
CA GLU A 19 -1.46 -5.44 4.43
C GLU A 19 0.05 -5.27 4.30
N GLY A 20 0.53 -4.04 4.46
CA GLY A 20 1.95 -3.74 4.32
C GLY A 20 2.25 -2.26 4.49
N VAL A 21 3.50 -1.89 4.23
CA VAL A 21 3.95 -0.50 4.32
C VAL A 21 3.98 0.10 2.93
N ALA A 22 3.31 1.24 2.73
CA ALA A 22 3.43 1.98 1.48
C ALA A 22 4.82 2.61 1.40
N THR A 23 5.63 2.16 0.45
CA THR A 23 7.05 2.55 0.36
C THR A 23 7.31 3.66 -0.64
N ASP A 24 6.57 3.66 -1.75
CA ASP A 24 6.78 4.65 -2.82
C ASP A 24 5.60 4.70 -3.79
N ILE A 25 5.67 5.62 -4.75
CA ILE A 25 4.79 5.65 -5.92
C ILE A 25 5.68 5.53 -7.17
N ASP A 26 5.36 4.62 -8.09
CA ASP A 26 6.12 4.47 -9.33
C ASP A 26 5.83 5.56 -10.36
N GLU A 27 6.57 5.57 -11.47
CA GLU A 27 6.44 6.59 -12.53
C GLU A 27 5.07 6.60 -13.21
N ASP A 28 4.35 5.48 -13.16
CA ASP A 28 2.99 5.34 -13.68
C ASP A 28 1.93 5.82 -12.66
N GLY A 29 2.35 6.23 -11.46
CA GLY A 29 1.46 6.69 -10.38
C GLY A 29 0.88 5.56 -9.51
N ASN A 30 1.41 4.35 -9.60
CA ASN A 30 0.95 3.21 -8.80
C ASN A 30 1.63 3.18 -7.43
N LEU A 31 0.89 2.74 -6.41
CA LEU A 31 1.41 2.64 -5.05
C LEU A 31 2.23 1.36 -4.89
N LEU A 32 3.47 1.48 -4.43
CA LEU A 32 4.34 0.37 -4.06
C LEU A 32 4.16 0.05 -2.57
N VAL A 33 3.82 -1.20 -2.27
CA VAL A 33 3.55 -1.68 -0.91
C VAL A 33 4.48 -2.85 -0.60
N ARG A 34 5.27 -2.70 0.45
CA ARG A 34 6.10 -3.76 0.99
C ARG A 34 5.30 -4.61 1.97
N ILE A 35 5.11 -5.87 1.62
CA ILE A 35 4.35 -6.85 2.40
C ILE A 35 5.31 -7.48 3.43
N PRO A 36 4.83 -8.04 4.56
CA PRO A 36 5.70 -8.60 5.60
C PRO A 36 6.64 -9.72 5.15
N ASP A 37 6.35 -10.37 4.02
CA ASP A 37 7.23 -11.37 3.39
C ASP A 37 8.48 -10.75 2.72
N GLY A 38 8.58 -9.42 2.70
CA GLY A 38 9.66 -8.66 2.06
C GLY A 38 9.40 -8.34 0.59
N THR A 39 8.31 -8.87 0.01
CA THR A 39 7.93 -8.61 -1.38
C THR A 39 7.35 -7.21 -1.52
N VAL A 40 7.72 -6.52 -2.60
CA VAL A 40 7.07 -5.26 -2.99
C VAL A 40 5.98 -5.57 -4.01
N LYS A 41 4.74 -5.23 -3.68
CA LYS A 41 3.61 -5.31 -4.60
C LYS A 41 3.26 -3.93 -5.14
N ARG A 42 2.97 -3.91 -6.43
CA ARG A 42 2.43 -2.73 -7.12
C ARG A 42 0.91 -2.76 -7.08
N ILE A 43 0.32 -1.69 -6.59
CA ILE A 43 -1.13 -1.51 -6.45
C ILE A 43 -1.59 -0.49 -7.48
N VAL A 44 -2.31 -0.99 -8.49
CA VAL A 44 -2.84 -0.18 -9.60
C VAL A 44 -4.26 0.33 -9.30
N ALA A 45 -5.07 -0.48 -8.62
CA ALA A 45 -6.43 -0.12 -8.24
C ALA A 45 -6.83 -0.84 -6.94
N GLY A 46 -7.45 -0.10 -6.02
CA GLY A 46 -7.95 -0.63 -4.75
C GLY A 46 -8.25 0.50 -3.77
N ASP A 47 -9.12 0.22 -2.81
CA ASP A 47 -9.39 1.14 -1.69
C ASP A 47 -8.23 1.04 -0.69
N VAL A 48 -7.51 2.14 -0.51
CA VAL A 48 -6.39 2.25 0.44
C VAL A 48 -6.91 2.81 1.76
N SER A 49 -6.73 2.06 2.84
CA SER A 49 -7.00 2.51 4.20
C SER A 49 -5.69 2.60 4.98
N ILE A 50 -5.42 3.75 5.60
CA ILE A 50 -4.28 3.91 6.52
C ILE A 50 -4.69 3.31 7.86
N ARG A 51 -3.83 2.47 8.45
CA ARG A 51 -3.99 2.00 9.81
C ARG A 51 -3.15 2.88 10.73
N PRO A 52 -3.74 3.86 11.45
CA PRO A 52 -2.97 4.66 12.39
C PRO A 52 -2.40 3.74 13.47
N ARG A 53 -1.08 3.71 13.61
CA ARG A 53 -0.43 3.12 14.79
C ARG A 53 -0.85 3.95 16.00
N LYS A 54 -1.55 3.31 16.95
CA LYS A 54 -1.89 3.88 18.25
C LYS A 54 -0.64 4.23 19.05
#